data_AF-A0A2D5B612-F1
#
_entry.id   AF-A0A2D5B612-F1
#
_cell.length_a   1.000
_cell.length_b   1.000
_cell.length_c   1.000
_cell.angle_alpha   90.00
_cell.angle_beta   90.00
_cell.angle_gamma   90.00
#
_symmetry.space_group_name_H-M   'P 1'
#
loop_
_entity.id
_entity.type
_entity.pdbx_description
1 polymer ?
#
loop_
_entity_poly.entity_id
_entity_poly.type
_entity_poly.pdbx_seq_one_letter_code
_entity_poly.pdbx_strand_id
1 'polypeptide(L)'
;MKPLVLALILLEIIGFPLLLVWVIKTEDPIAVSLLVLVSLLGSLGIAAGCIVGMWNPVMKPWPPCEPAPEAVHRNFQSFKLGLLNLGWSVHVSVDQSHLHLRPARLIRWMGAASGSIPWNVMRPVSSTMVNIANHTLIGPRWCMELAAPNTD
;
A
#
# COMPACT_ATOMS: atom_id res chain seq x y z
N MET A 1 -6.63 5.70 -13.92
CA MET A 1 -6.99 4.43 -13.25
C MET A 1 -7.30 3.40 -14.31
N LYS A 2 -6.86 2.13 -14.16
CA LYS A 2 -7.13 1.09 -15.18
C LYS A 2 -8.65 0.83 -15.27
N PRO A 3 -9.24 0.64 -16.45
CA PRO A 3 -10.69 0.38 -16.60
C PRO A 3 -11.17 -0.79 -15.73
N LEU A 4 -10.36 -1.83 -15.59
CA LEU A 4 -10.66 -2.98 -14.74
C LEU A 4 -10.84 -2.61 -13.26
N VAL A 5 -9.99 -1.74 -12.70
CA VAL A 5 -10.08 -1.32 -11.29
C VAL A 5 -11.38 -0.54 -11.07
N LEU A 6 -11.73 0.34 -12.01
CA LEU A 6 -13.00 1.08 -11.97
C LEU A 6 -14.20 0.12 -12.04
N ALA A 7 -14.16 -0.88 -12.92
CA ALA A 7 -15.23 -1.87 -13.05
C ALA A 7 -15.41 -2.68 -11.75
N LEU A 8 -14.34 -3.08 -11.07
CA LEU A 8 -14.40 -3.79 -9.79
C LEU A 8 -15.00 -2.90 -8.68
N ILE A 9 -14.64 -1.61 -8.64
CA ILE A 9 -15.23 -0.65 -7.69
C ILE A 9 -16.73 -0.47 -7.96
N LEU A 10 -17.13 -0.34 -9.23
CA LEU A 10 -18.55 -0.23 -9.59
C LEU A 10 -19.32 -1.52 -9.30
N LEU A 11 -18.69 -2.68 -9.47
CA LEU A 11 -19.26 -3.97 -9.11
C LEU A 11 -19.56 -4.04 -7.61
N GLU A 12 -18.68 -3.49 -6.75
CA GLU A 12 -18.96 -3.38 -5.32
C GLU A 12 -20.10 -2.40 -5.04
N ILE A 13 -20.06 -1.19 -5.61
CA ILE A 13 -21.04 -0.14 -5.31
C ILE A 13 -22.45 -0.52 -5.75
N ILE A 14 -22.58 -1.23 -6.89
CA ILE A 14 -23.87 -1.55 -7.50
C ILE A 14 -24.26 -3.02 -7.24
N GLY A 15 -23.34 -3.95 -7.48
CA GLY A 15 -23.60 -5.39 -7.39
C GLY A 15 -23.84 -5.86 -5.96
N PHE A 16 -23.05 -5.37 -4.99
CA PHE A 16 -23.19 -5.80 -3.60
C PHE A 16 -24.57 -5.47 -3.00
N PRO A 17 -25.11 -4.23 -3.10
CA PRO A 17 -26.44 -3.93 -2.56
C PRO A 17 -27.55 -4.77 -3.20
N LEU A 18 -27.49 -5.00 -4.51
CA LEU A 18 -28.49 -5.80 -5.23
C LEU A 18 -28.48 -7.26 -4.75
N LEU A 19 -27.30 -7.86 -4.64
CA LEU A 19 -27.13 -9.22 -4.15
C LEU A 19 -27.52 -9.33 -2.67
N LEU A 20 -27.21 -8.34 -1.85
CA LEU A 20 -27.60 -8.31 -0.44
C LEU A 20 -29.13 -8.33 -0.28
N VAL A 21 -29.84 -7.50 -1.05
CA VAL A 21 -31.31 -7.49 -1.06
C VAL A 21 -31.87 -8.85 -1.51
N TRP A 22 -31.26 -9.49 -2.50
CA TRP A 22 -31.68 -10.82 -2.96
C TRP A 22 -31.47 -11.88 -1.86
N VAL A 23 -30.30 -11.90 -1.20
CA VAL A 23 -30.01 -12.79 -0.07
C VAL A 23 -31.05 -12.63 1.03
N ILE A 24 -31.34 -11.39 1.45
CA ILE A 24 -32.31 -11.10 2.51
C ILE A 24 -33.73 -11.61 2.15
N LYS A 25 -34.11 -11.58 0.88
CA LYS A 25 -35.47 -11.94 0.44
C LYS A 25 -35.69 -13.43 0.20
N THR A 26 -34.64 -14.18 -0.12
CA THR A 26 -34.81 -15.54 -0.70
C THR A 26 -34.09 -16.64 0.06
N GLU A 27 -33.11 -16.31 0.91
CA GLU A 27 -32.22 -17.28 1.56
C GLU A 27 -31.54 -18.25 0.56
N ASP A 28 -31.46 -17.87 -0.72
CA ASP A 28 -30.91 -18.70 -1.80
C ASP A 28 -29.37 -18.83 -1.62
N PRO A 29 -28.84 -20.07 -1.49
CA PRO A 29 -27.40 -20.29 -1.35
C PRO A 29 -26.58 -19.76 -2.53
N ILE A 30 -27.16 -19.68 -3.74
CA ILE A 30 -26.52 -19.10 -4.91
C ILE A 30 -26.32 -17.60 -4.71
N ALA A 31 -27.36 -16.90 -4.22
CA ALA A 31 -27.29 -15.46 -3.94
C ALA A 31 -26.19 -15.14 -2.90
N VAL A 32 -26.10 -15.96 -1.85
CA VAL A 32 -25.04 -15.82 -0.82
C VAL A 32 -23.66 -16.01 -1.43
N SER A 33 -23.49 -17.05 -2.26
CA SER A 33 -22.21 -17.33 -2.92
C SER A 33 -21.77 -16.19 -3.84
N LEU A 34 -22.71 -15.64 -4.63
CA LEU A 34 -22.45 -14.49 -5.49
C LEU A 34 -22.12 -13.23 -4.70
N LEU A 35 -22.81 -12.99 -3.58
CA LEU A 35 -22.54 -11.84 -2.71
C LEU A 35 -21.10 -11.89 -2.17
N VAL A 36 -20.66 -13.06 -1.70
CA VAL A 36 -19.29 -13.28 -1.23
C VAL A 36 -18.29 -13.04 -2.37
N LEU A 37 -18.54 -13.58 -3.55
CA LEU A 37 -17.66 -13.41 -4.71
C LEU A 37 -17.54 -11.93 -5.12
N VAL A 38 -18.65 -11.22 -5.22
CA VAL A 38 -18.68 -9.78 -5.55
C VAL A 38 -17.91 -8.98 -4.51
N SER A 39 -18.17 -9.23 -3.21
CA SER A 39 -17.47 -8.53 -2.13
C SER A 39 -15.95 -8.73 -2.16
N LEU A 40 -15.49 -9.94 -2.45
CA LEU A 40 -14.05 -10.23 -2.60
C LEU A 40 -13.45 -9.48 -3.80
N LEU A 41 -14.10 -9.54 -4.96
CA LEU A 41 -13.63 -8.86 -6.17
C LEU A 41 -13.65 -7.33 -6.03
N GLY A 42 -14.71 -6.79 -5.43
CA GLY A 42 -14.87 -5.37 -5.14
C GLY A 42 -13.82 -4.87 -4.16
N SER A 43 -13.58 -5.61 -3.08
CA SER A 43 -12.51 -5.30 -2.11
C SER A 43 -11.12 -5.26 -2.77
N LEU A 44 -10.81 -6.18 -3.68
CA LEU A 44 -9.58 -6.13 -4.47
C LEU A 44 -9.52 -4.89 -5.38
N GLY A 45 -10.65 -4.52 -5.99
CA GLY A 45 -10.78 -3.29 -6.78
C GLY A 45 -10.49 -2.04 -5.95
N ILE A 46 -11.09 -1.93 -4.78
CA ILE A 46 -10.87 -0.81 -3.85
C ILE A 46 -9.40 -0.76 -3.41
N ALA A 47 -8.82 -1.89 -3.01
CA ALA A 47 -7.41 -1.97 -2.62
C ALA A 47 -6.47 -1.49 -3.74
N ALA A 48 -6.68 -1.97 -4.98
CA ALA A 48 -5.93 -1.52 -6.14
C ALA A 48 -6.15 -0.01 -6.43
N GLY A 49 -7.38 0.48 -6.26
CA GLY A 49 -7.72 1.90 -6.35
C GLY A 49 -6.96 2.76 -5.35
N CYS A 50 -6.95 2.37 -4.07
CA CYS A 50 -6.19 3.05 -3.03
C CYS A 50 -4.68 3.04 -3.31
N ILE A 51 -4.12 1.92 -3.76
CA ILE A 51 -2.71 1.84 -4.15
C ILE A 51 -2.40 2.80 -5.30
N VAL A 52 -3.19 2.78 -6.37
CA VAL A 52 -2.95 3.63 -7.55
C VAL A 52 -3.17 5.10 -7.23
N GLY A 53 -4.15 5.43 -6.38
CA GLY A 53 -4.54 6.79 -6.04
C GLY A 53 -3.73 7.42 -4.90
N MET A 54 -3.19 6.62 -3.98
CA MET A 54 -2.50 7.13 -2.78
C MET A 54 -1.03 6.73 -2.72
N TRP A 55 -0.69 5.46 -2.99
CA TRP A 55 0.70 4.99 -2.90
C TRP A 55 1.56 5.46 -4.08
N ASN A 56 1.09 5.20 -5.31
CA ASN A 56 1.87 5.49 -6.52
C ASN A 56 2.22 6.98 -6.70
N PRO A 57 1.33 7.94 -6.41
CA PRO A 57 1.69 9.36 -6.53
C PRO A 57 2.82 9.77 -5.60
N VAL A 58 2.92 9.17 -4.40
CA VAL A 58 3.99 9.46 -3.44
C VAL A 58 5.31 8.81 -3.86
N MET A 59 5.27 7.62 -4.46
CA MET A 59 6.47 6.95 -4.96
C MET A 59 6.96 7.52 -6.30
N LYS A 60 6.10 8.16 -7.09
CA LYS A 60 6.42 8.64 -8.44
C LYS A 60 7.67 9.54 -8.53
N PRO A 61 7.93 10.48 -7.60
CA PRO A 61 9.14 11.30 -7.64
C PRO A 61 10.43 10.51 -7.35
N TRP A 62 10.30 9.30 -6.79
CA TRP A 62 11.39 8.52 -6.22
C TRP A 62 11.49 7.15 -6.92
N PRO A 63 11.90 7.11 -8.20
CA PRO A 63 11.96 5.86 -8.95
C PRO A 63 12.87 4.84 -8.25
N PRO A 64 12.58 3.53 -8.39
CA PRO A 64 13.38 2.51 -7.74
C PRO A 64 14.80 2.48 -8.33
N CYS A 65 15.78 2.46 -7.44
CA CYS A 65 17.19 2.20 -7.73
C CYS A 65 17.67 0.94 -6.99
N GLU A 66 18.77 0.36 -7.48
CA GLU A 66 19.40 -0.79 -6.85
C GLU A 66 19.99 -0.39 -5.49
N PRO A 67 19.66 -1.12 -4.39
CA PRO A 67 20.28 -0.87 -3.09
C PRO A 67 21.79 -1.12 -3.15
N ALA A 68 22.55 -0.39 -2.34
CA ALA A 68 23.98 -0.62 -2.19
C ALA A 68 24.28 -2.06 -1.70
N PRO A 69 25.47 -2.64 -2.01
CA PRO A 69 25.83 -4.00 -1.59
C PRO A 69 25.78 -4.23 -0.08
N GLU A 70 26.03 -3.21 0.71
CA GLU A 70 25.99 -3.22 2.18
C GLU A 70 24.59 -2.93 2.76
N ALA A 71 23.56 -2.82 1.92
CA ALA A 71 22.22 -2.50 2.36
C ALA A 71 21.67 -3.54 3.35
N VAL A 72 20.98 -3.06 4.39
CA VAL A 72 20.27 -3.93 5.32
C VAL A 72 18.89 -4.23 4.75
N HIS A 73 18.60 -5.52 4.54
CA HIS A 73 17.36 -5.99 3.96
C HIS A 73 16.44 -6.65 4.99
N ARG A 74 15.16 -6.28 5.00
CA ARG A 74 14.11 -7.02 5.73
C ARG A 74 12.86 -7.19 4.89
N ASN A 75 12.29 -8.39 4.96
CA ASN A 75 11.10 -8.72 4.20
C ASN A 75 9.83 -8.46 5.01
N PHE A 76 8.72 -8.23 4.30
CA PHE A 76 7.36 -8.16 4.87
C PHE A 76 7.24 -7.19 6.04
N GLN A 77 7.78 -5.99 5.93
CA GLN A 77 7.60 -4.93 6.91
C GLN A 77 6.28 -4.19 6.70
N SER A 78 5.77 -3.60 7.78
CA SER A 78 4.54 -2.81 7.77
C SER A 78 4.85 -1.33 7.58
N PHE A 79 4.18 -0.69 6.63
CA PHE A 79 4.25 0.76 6.41
C PHE A 79 2.85 1.36 6.37
N LYS A 80 2.68 2.56 6.91
CA LYS A 80 1.46 3.33 6.80
C LYS A 80 1.77 4.68 6.14
N LEU A 81 1.03 5.01 5.09
CA LEU A 81 1.14 6.25 4.33
C LEU A 81 -0.21 6.99 4.38
N GLY A 82 -0.31 8.00 5.24
CA GLY A 82 -1.60 8.65 5.53
C GLY A 82 -2.63 7.63 6.04
N LEU A 83 -3.71 7.42 5.28
CA LEU A 83 -4.76 6.44 5.61
C LEU A 83 -4.47 5.02 5.08
N LEU A 84 -3.50 4.85 4.18
CA LEU A 84 -3.18 3.55 3.59
C LEU A 84 -2.22 2.78 4.50
N ASN A 85 -2.61 1.57 4.92
CA ASN A 85 -1.76 0.66 5.69
C ASN A 85 -1.39 -0.56 4.84
N LEU A 86 -0.09 -0.76 4.63
CA LEU A 86 0.53 -1.86 3.89
C LEU A 86 1.14 -2.88 4.88
N GLY A 87 0.30 -3.39 5.77
CA GLY A 87 0.68 -4.31 6.83
C GLY A 87 1.38 -5.55 6.29
N TRP A 88 2.59 -5.81 6.78
CA TRP A 88 3.45 -6.95 6.40
C TRP A 88 3.62 -7.17 4.89
N SER A 89 3.55 -6.10 4.09
CA SER A 89 3.48 -6.23 2.64
C SER A 89 4.54 -5.44 1.87
N VAL A 90 5.59 -4.97 2.56
CA VAL A 90 6.69 -4.21 1.94
C VAL A 90 8.03 -4.87 2.25
N HIS A 91 8.81 -5.20 1.23
CA HIS A 91 10.23 -5.53 1.39
C HIS A 91 11.02 -4.24 1.46
N VAL A 92 11.87 -4.13 2.46
CA VAL A 92 12.64 -2.92 2.74
C VAL A 92 14.12 -3.22 2.57
N SER A 93 14.81 -2.30 1.91
CA SER A 93 16.27 -2.23 1.96
C SER A 93 16.65 -0.83 2.41
N VAL A 94 17.71 -0.72 3.21
CA VAL A 94 18.23 0.57 3.66
C VAL A 94 19.72 0.59 3.39
N ASP A 95 20.18 1.63 2.69
CA ASP A 95 21.59 1.95 2.56
C ASP A 95 21.92 3.37 3.07
N GLN A 96 23.15 3.82 2.86
CA GLN A 96 23.63 5.13 3.33
C GLN A 96 22.85 6.32 2.75
N SER A 97 22.16 6.13 1.62
CA SER A 97 21.61 7.19 0.80
C SER A 97 20.08 7.15 0.69
N HIS A 98 19.48 5.95 0.71
CA HIS A 98 18.06 5.75 0.45
C HIS A 98 17.37 4.74 1.37
N LEU A 99 16.07 4.95 1.54
CA LEU A 99 15.09 3.94 1.93
C LEU A 99 14.47 3.31 0.68
N HIS A 100 14.71 2.02 0.45
CA HIS A 100 14.13 1.29 -0.67
C HIS A 100 12.88 0.55 -0.22
N LEU A 101 11.75 0.92 -0.79
CA LEU A 101 10.45 0.29 -0.54
C LEU A 101 10.04 -0.51 -1.77
N ARG A 102 10.00 -1.83 -1.61
CA ARG A 102 9.58 -2.76 -2.66
C ARG A 102 8.35 -3.52 -2.18
N PRO A 103 7.14 -3.16 -2.63
CA PRO A 103 5.93 -3.88 -2.25
C PRO A 103 6.05 -5.37 -2.58
N ALA A 104 5.40 -6.22 -1.78
CA ALA A 104 5.32 -7.66 -2.00
C ALA A 104 4.63 -7.97 -3.34
N ARG A 105 4.85 -9.18 -3.88
CA ARG A 105 4.36 -9.57 -5.21
C ARG A 105 2.87 -9.33 -5.40
N LEU A 106 2.05 -9.65 -4.39
CA LEU A 106 0.60 -9.44 -4.43
C LEU A 106 0.24 -7.95 -4.55
N ILE A 107 0.88 -7.10 -3.76
CA ILE A 107 0.65 -5.66 -3.78
C ILE A 107 1.15 -5.03 -5.09
N ARG A 108 2.26 -5.51 -5.65
CA ARG A 108 2.73 -5.11 -6.98
C ARG A 108 1.76 -5.52 -8.08
N TRP A 109 1.15 -6.70 -7.98
CA TRP A 109 0.12 -7.14 -8.93
C TRP A 109 -1.09 -6.21 -8.92
N MET A 110 -1.47 -5.68 -7.76
CA MET A 110 -2.49 -4.63 -7.61
C MET A 110 -2.05 -3.25 -8.10
N GLY A 111 -0.79 -3.11 -8.56
CA GLY A 111 -0.28 -1.91 -9.22
C GLY A 111 0.61 -1.01 -8.37
N ALA A 112 1.07 -1.46 -7.19
CA ALA A 112 1.97 -0.66 -6.37
C ALA A 112 3.35 -0.53 -6.99
N ALA A 113 3.80 0.71 -7.16
CA ALA A 113 5.15 1.04 -7.56
C ALA A 113 6.15 0.75 -6.42
N SER A 114 7.36 0.32 -6.78
CA SER A 114 8.50 0.37 -5.86
C SER A 114 9.11 1.77 -5.90
N GLY A 115 9.80 2.19 -4.84
CA GLY A 115 10.47 3.49 -4.81
C GLY A 115 11.69 3.48 -3.91
N SER A 116 12.64 4.36 -4.21
CA SER A 116 13.85 4.58 -3.41
C SER A 116 13.88 6.02 -2.97
N ILE A 117 13.59 6.26 -1.69
CA ILE A 117 13.39 7.61 -1.14
C ILE A 117 14.70 8.07 -0.49
N PRO A 118 15.31 9.17 -0.96
CA PRO A 118 16.52 9.70 -0.36
C PRO A 118 16.31 10.11 1.10
N TRP A 119 17.30 9.89 1.97
CA TRP A 119 17.18 10.30 3.38
C TRP A 119 17.03 11.83 3.54
N ASN A 120 17.69 12.62 2.69
CA ASN A 120 17.68 14.09 2.76
C ASN A 120 16.32 14.74 2.49
N VAL A 121 15.35 14.01 1.92
CA VAL A 121 13.97 14.52 1.72
C VAL A 121 13.02 14.11 2.83
N MET A 122 13.46 13.23 3.74
CA MET A 122 12.67 12.80 4.90
C MET A 122 12.86 13.77 6.04
N ARG A 123 11.75 14.24 6.61
CA ARG A 123 11.75 15.07 7.81
C ARG A 123 11.29 14.24 8.99
N PRO A 124 12.16 13.87 9.94
CA PRO A 124 11.77 13.05 11.07
C PRO A 124 10.75 13.78 11.95
N VAL A 125 9.76 13.03 12.43
CA VAL A 125 8.73 13.49 13.38
C VAL A 125 8.82 12.69 14.68
N SER A 126 9.09 11.38 14.58
CA SER A 126 9.40 10.50 15.71
C SER A 126 10.26 9.33 15.22
N SER A 127 10.69 8.44 16.13
CA SER A 127 11.50 7.25 15.81
C SER A 127 10.87 6.28 14.80
N THR A 128 9.57 6.41 14.51
CA THR A 128 8.85 5.56 13.55
C THR A 128 8.15 6.36 12.45
N MET A 129 8.22 7.70 12.48
CA MET A 129 7.42 8.57 11.62
C MET A 129 8.29 9.63 10.97
N VAL A 130 8.15 9.75 9.66
CA VAL A 130 8.81 10.77 8.84
C VAL A 130 7.78 11.44 7.93
N ASN A 131 7.96 12.73 7.67
CA ASN A 131 7.23 13.45 6.64
C ASN A 131 8.03 13.45 5.34
N ILE A 132 7.37 13.13 4.24
CA ILE A 132 7.94 13.08 2.89
C ILE A 132 7.03 13.93 2.00
N ALA A 133 7.53 15.08 1.56
CA ALA A 133 6.71 16.13 0.94
C ALA A 133 5.48 16.46 1.83
N ASN A 134 4.27 16.25 1.31
CA ASN A 134 3.00 16.53 2.01
C ASN A 134 2.37 15.26 2.63
N HIS A 135 3.14 14.18 2.79
CA HIS A 135 2.65 12.91 3.29
C HIS A 135 3.41 12.45 4.53
N THR A 136 2.71 11.85 5.47
CA THR A 136 3.30 11.19 6.62
C THR A 136 3.49 9.70 6.32
N LEU A 137 4.73 9.23 6.41
CA LEU A 137 5.11 7.83 6.32
C LEU A 137 5.48 7.32 7.71
N ILE A 138 4.84 6.22 8.11
CA ILE A 138 5.13 5.51 9.35
C ILE A 138 5.70 4.14 8.96
N GLY A 139 6.80 3.75 9.59
CA GLY A 139 7.45 2.47 9.34
C GLY A 139 8.18 1.93 10.57
N PRO A 140 8.88 0.80 10.41
CA PRO A 140 9.60 0.16 11.50
C PRO A 140 10.72 1.07 12.05
N ARG A 141 10.89 1.06 13.37
CA ARG A 141 11.90 1.86 14.08
C ARG A 141 13.32 1.64 13.50
N TRP A 142 13.70 0.38 13.26
CA TRP A 142 15.04 0.02 12.80
C TRP A 142 15.48 0.68 11.49
N CYS A 143 14.56 1.02 10.58
CA CYS A 143 14.90 1.72 9.34
C CYS A 143 14.70 3.23 9.44
N MET A 144 13.78 3.69 10.30
CA MET A 144 13.43 5.11 10.41
C MET A 144 14.43 5.90 11.26
N GLU A 145 15.10 5.27 12.23
CA GLU A 145 16.17 5.90 13.01
C GLU A 145 17.34 6.37 12.12
N LEU A 146 17.56 5.73 10.99
CA LEU A 146 18.61 6.10 10.02
C LEU A 146 18.30 7.41 9.28
N ALA A 147 17.04 7.84 9.25
CA ALA A 147 16.66 9.16 8.74
C ALA A 147 17.00 10.30 9.73
N ALA A 148 17.31 9.97 11.00
CA ALA A 148 17.57 10.93 12.06
C ALA A 148 18.63 10.41 13.04
N PRO A 149 19.90 10.25 12.61
CA PRO A 149 20.93 9.65 13.45
C PRO A 149 21.26 10.44 14.74
N ASN A 150 20.73 11.65 14.94
CA ASN A 150 21.08 12.55 16.05
C ASN A 150 19.89 13.26 16.74
N THR A 151 18.66 12.70 16.71
CA THR A 151 17.56 13.22 17.56
C THR A 151 17.51 12.44 18.87
N ASP A 152 18.47 12.71 19.76
CA ASP A 152 18.37 12.45 21.19
C ASP A 152 17.91 13.74 21.92
#